data_AF-A0A9W7DS77-F1
#
_entry.id   AF-A0A9W7DS77-F1
#
_cell.length_a   1.000
_cell.length_b   1.000
_cell.length_c   1.000
_cell.angle_alpha   90.00
_cell.angle_beta   90.00
_cell.angle_gamma   90.00
#
_symmetry.space_group_name_H-M   'P 1'
#
loop_
_entity.id
_entity.type
_entity.pdbx_description
1 polymer ?
#
loop_
_entity_poly.entity_id
_entity_poly.type
_entity_poly.pdbx_seq_one_letter_code
_entity_poly.pdbx_strand_id
1 'polypeptide(L)'
;MPAMQPASPISSAFSILNSNTVTIDTPTCSEKYVTECPSLSNYIESTLSLISSRGYAGNGDSTRSSEELKSLLSSQTSTGVIPLLRYPEHSTDLSPYLNGSLYPSELGWTNDAFNRSDVDVYVPGSTYVNSDVDCPKNVSMVIGTPWHGVVALENFYFSSQTATDVSDLKTAFDKIYKFHSYIHTKRLPFELNILHPFESSIPLSNPMWEEALEEAIGVYEAEGWTPNPPIPDSVRKLPDFPPNEKVFIASLYLLECLSHYSYSIYEITTSCPFSMIDVGFGSALAASDIALKQISVILKDKNLGVGKDVEGILGGWGKESIRGLEELWEGEGFRNKVGYDANLTRVLEVNVLSDFYAGFGYYSDVRRASEVIEDKEMEGGEVDRLVFGLLDGSGEGSFRCGNWPIPMTGCGGIGRGRDGGIDPVGNWVVARGMEMQGAEGVGHWIRNSTINMVCGAAGGGQSWDDCSELFPRYFNYETGGPLEGVCGNASSVTAASFANLVFQDPVLSFSSAPPLNTTWVLVIIVSELVVAFLIGILCTVFSVTLFKKLRKDKVDVNDDNVFENIRNEQLEQLGLVGWEGNEGERLGEEVEQEGSSWNAIKSFVKVLW
;
A
#
# COMPACT_ATOMS: atom_id res chain seq x y z
N MET A 1 -35.63 3.00 -23.09
CA MET A 1 -34.30 3.27 -22.52
C MET A 1 -33.69 1.91 -22.22
N PRO A 2 -32.51 1.57 -22.78
CA PRO A 2 -31.84 0.34 -22.36
C PRO A 2 -31.52 0.46 -20.87
N ALA A 3 -31.83 -0.58 -20.10
CA ALA A 3 -31.43 -0.65 -18.69
C ALA A 3 -29.91 -0.53 -18.64
N MET A 4 -29.39 0.45 -17.90
CA MET A 4 -27.97 0.50 -17.56
C MET A 4 -27.62 -0.84 -16.94
N GLN A 5 -26.61 -1.53 -17.49
CA GLN A 5 -26.03 -2.66 -16.80
C GLN A 5 -25.53 -2.18 -15.44
N PRO A 6 -25.75 -2.95 -14.35
CA PRO A 6 -25.21 -2.60 -13.05
C PRO A 6 -23.69 -2.45 -13.18
N ALA A 7 -23.14 -1.42 -12.52
CA ALA A 7 -21.69 -1.27 -12.41
C ALA A 7 -21.12 -2.51 -11.73
N SER A 8 -19.90 -2.91 -12.09
CA SER A 8 -19.25 -4.00 -11.35
C SER A 8 -19.00 -3.58 -9.89
N PRO A 9 -19.02 -4.50 -8.93
CA PRO A 9 -18.81 -4.16 -7.51
C PRO A 9 -17.53 -3.38 -7.24
N ILE A 10 -16.47 -3.69 -7.99
CA ILE A 10 -15.20 -2.97 -7.93
C ILE A 10 -15.32 -1.53 -8.44
N SER A 11 -16.12 -1.29 -9.49
CA SER A 11 -16.40 0.06 -9.99
C SER A 11 -17.13 0.90 -8.95
N SER A 12 -18.01 0.29 -8.16
CA SER A 12 -18.73 0.98 -7.10
C SER A 12 -17.85 1.31 -5.91
N ALA A 13 -16.91 0.42 -5.54
CA ALA A 13 -15.87 0.73 -4.57
C ALA A 13 -15.04 1.96 -5.00
N PHE A 14 -14.56 2.00 -6.24
CA PHE A 14 -13.84 3.18 -6.75
C PHE A 14 -14.72 4.41 -6.90
N SER A 15 -16.02 4.25 -7.18
CA SER A 15 -16.97 5.36 -7.18
C SER A 15 -17.01 6.02 -5.79
N ILE A 16 -17.04 5.24 -4.71
CA ILE A 16 -16.99 5.74 -3.32
C ILE A 16 -15.65 6.42 -3.02
N LEU A 17 -14.53 5.78 -3.35
CA LEU A 17 -13.19 6.37 -3.10
C LEU A 17 -13.01 7.70 -3.84
N ASN A 18 -13.50 7.78 -5.08
CA ASN A 18 -13.44 8.99 -5.89
C ASN A 18 -14.43 10.06 -5.39
N SER A 19 -15.64 9.70 -4.96
CA SER A 19 -16.60 10.65 -4.39
C SER A 19 -16.14 11.23 -3.06
N ASN A 20 -15.35 10.45 -2.31
CA ASN A 20 -14.82 10.81 -1.00
C ASN A 20 -13.38 11.38 -1.12
N THR A 21 -12.88 11.59 -2.33
CA THR A 21 -11.57 12.22 -2.55
C THR A 21 -11.70 13.73 -2.34
N VAL A 22 -10.83 14.27 -1.48
CA VAL A 22 -10.64 15.70 -1.27
C VAL A 22 -9.40 16.14 -2.06
N THR A 23 -9.52 17.25 -2.79
CA THR A 23 -8.38 17.89 -3.48
C THR A 23 -8.20 19.28 -2.91
N ILE A 24 -7.02 19.55 -2.38
CA ILE A 24 -6.58 20.87 -1.94
C ILE A 24 -5.52 21.30 -2.94
N ASP A 25 -5.81 22.32 -3.75
CA ASP A 25 -4.86 22.86 -4.72
C ASP A 25 -4.72 24.36 -4.50
N THR A 26 -3.72 24.72 -3.71
CA THR A 26 -3.34 26.09 -3.39
C THR A 26 -1.92 26.33 -3.90
N PRO A 27 -1.48 27.59 -4.07
CA PRO A 27 -0.14 27.90 -4.57
C PRO A 27 1.01 27.27 -3.78
N THR A 28 0.77 26.92 -2.51
CA THR A 28 1.76 26.38 -1.58
C THR A 28 1.45 24.92 -1.20
N CYS A 29 0.19 24.49 -1.25
CA CYS A 29 -0.21 23.13 -0.88
C CYS A 29 -1.05 22.46 -1.98
N SER A 30 -0.52 21.38 -2.56
CA SER A 30 -1.23 20.53 -3.51
C SER A 30 -1.33 19.11 -2.93
N GLU A 31 -2.54 18.71 -2.57
CA GLU A 31 -2.83 17.45 -1.89
C GLU A 31 -4.12 16.84 -2.44
N LYS A 32 -4.13 15.51 -2.48
CA LYS A 32 -5.26 14.75 -2.97
C LYS A 32 -5.34 13.44 -2.22
N TYR A 33 -6.32 13.35 -1.34
CA TYR A 33 -6.45 12.25 -0.38
C TYR A 33 -7.90 11.78 -0.26
N VAL A 34 -8.10 10.54 0.18
CA VAL A 34 -9.43 9.98 0.46
C VAL A 34 -9.80 10.25 1.91
N THR A 35 -11.01 10.77 2.15
CA THR A 35 -11.60 10.84 3.50
C THR A 35 -12.51 9.64 3.73
N GLU A 36 -12.83 9.36 4.99
CA GLU A 36 -13.64 8.19 5.34
C GLU A 36 -15.05 8.26 4.72
N CYS A 37 -15.70 9.41 4.76
CA CYS A 37 -16.89 9.71 3.95
C CYS A 37 -17.21 11.22 3.98
N PRO A 38 -18.11 11.73 3.11
CA PRO A 38 -18.42 13.15 3.00
C PRO A 38 -19.18 13.72 4.20
N SER A 39 -19.78 12.85 5.02
CA SER A 39 -20.50 13.24 6.24
C SER A 39 -19.57 13.59 7.40
N LEU A 40 -18.27 13.27 7.29
CA LEU A 40 -17.27 13.59 8.29
C LEU A 40 -16.44 14.79 7.84
N SER A 41 -15.90 15.54 8.79
CA SER A 41 -14.93 16.59 8.44
C SER A 41 -13.73 15.99 7.72
N ASN A 42 -13.15 16.77 6.83
CA ASN A 42 -12.02 16.32 6.04
C ASN A 42 -10.83 16.08 6.97
N TYR A 43 -10.31 14.87 7.03
CA TYR A 43 -9.04 14.53 7.66
C TYR A 43 -8.37 13.42 6.86
N ILE A 44 -7.04 13.32 6.99
CA ILE A 44 -6.25 12.19 6.49
C ILE A 44 -6.09 11.23 7.66
N GLU A 45 -6.47 9.97 7.47
CA GLU A 45 -6.20 8.90 8.43
C GLU A 45 -5.19 7.93 7.82
N SER A 46 -4.16 7.60 8.60
CA SER A 46 -2.99 6.89 8.11
C SER A 46 -3.35 5.55 7.47
N THR A 47 -4.19 4.74 8.12
CA THR A 47 -4.57 3.41 7.63
C THR A 47 -5.37 3.52 6.35
N LEU A 48 -6.42 4.35 6.33
CA LEU A 48 -7.28 4.62 5.18
C LEU A 48 -6.47 5.09 3.97
N SER A 49 -5.55 6.05 4.15
CA SER A 49 -4.74 6.54 3.03
C SER A 49 -3.80 5.47 2.50
N LEU A 50 -3.22 4.63 3.36
CA LEU A 50 -2.38 3.52 2.94
C LEU A 50 -3.17 2.47 2.14
N ILE A 51 -4.32 2.03 2.64
CA ILE A 51 -5.15 1.04 1.93
C ILE A 51 -5.78 1.61 0.64
N SER A 52 -6.15 2.89 0.64
CA SER A 52 -6.70 3.56 -0.55
C SER A 52 -5.62 3.73 -1.62
N SER A 53 -4.42 4.17 -1.21
CA SER A 53 -3.25 4.31 -2.09
C SER A 53 -2.93 2.97 -2.77
N ARG A 54 -2.90 1.88 -2.00
CA ARG A 54 -2.71 0.54 -2.52
C ARG A 54 -3.83 0.10 -3.47
N GLY A 55 -5.09 0.38 -3.11
CA GLY A 55 -6.25 0.07 -3.93
C GLY A 55 -6.17 0.73 -5.31
N TYR A 56 -5.84 2.02 -5.37
CA TYR A 56 -5.64 2.75 -6.63
C TYR A 56 -4.50 2.16 -7.46
N ALA A 57 -3.38 1.77 -6.83
CA ALA A 57 -2.28 1.14 -7.53
C ALA A 57 -2.70 -0.22 -8.13
N GLY A 58 -3.42 -1.04 -7.37
CA GLY A 58 -3.96 -2.33 -7.85
C GLY A 58 -4.93 -2.19 -9.03
N ASN A 59 -5.63 -1.05 -9.13
CA ASN A 59 -6.47 -0.69 -10.27
C ASN A 59 -5.71 -0.09 -11.46
N GLY A 60 -4.37 -0.03 -11.38
CA GLY A 60 -3.52 0.53 -12.43
C GLY A 60 -3.39 2.06 -12.41
N ASP A 61 -3.94 2.76 -11.41
CA ASP A 61 -3.82 4.20 -11.25
C ASP A 61 -2.68 4.57 -10.27
N SER A 62 -1.45 4.32 -10.73
CA SER A 62 -0.22 4.64 -9.99
C SER A 62 -0.07 6.12 -9.66
N THR A 63 -0.56 7.02 -10.52
CA THR A 63 -0.54 8.46 -10.27
C THR A 63 -1.41 8.80 -9.05
N ARG A 64 -2.68 8.37 -9.03
CA ARG A 64 -3.58 8.63 -7.90
C ARG A 64 -3.09 7.97 -6.61
N SER A 65 -2.53 6.77 -6.72
CA SER A 65 -1.89 6.08 -5.60
C SER A 65 -0.74 6.88 -4.99
N SER A 66 0.15 7.41 -5.83
CA SER A 66 1.27 8.26 -5.42
C SER A 66 0.80 9.58 -4.79
N GLU A 67 -0.23 10.22 -5.36
CA GLU A 67 -0.86 11.43 -4.79
C GLU A 67 -1.38 11.19 -3.36
N GLU A 68 -2.06 10.06 -3.13
CA GLU A 68 -2.58 9.65 -1.81
C GLU A 68 -1.43 9.49 -0.81
N LEU A 69 -0.42 8.69 -1.16
CA LEU A 69 0.72 8.41 -0.29
C LEU A 69 1.53 9.67 0.01
N LYS A 70 1.75 10.53 -1.00
CA LYS A 70 2.42 11.83 -0.81
C LYS A 70 1.63 12.73 0.13
N SER A 71 0.31 12.77 0.01
CA SER A 71 -0.56 13.58 0.89
C SER A 71 -0.48 13.11 2.35
N LEU A 72 -0.45 11.79 2.58
CA LEU A 72 -0.21 11.21 3.90
C LEU A 72 1.21 11.57 4.40
N LEU A 73 2.25 11.27 3.63
CA LEU A 73 3.65 11.49 4.05
C LEU A 73 4.01 12.97 4.20
N SER A 74 3.24 13.87 3.59
CA SER A 74 3.39 15.30 3.80
C SER A 74 3.09 15.64 5.27
N SER A 75 2.20 14.91 5.96
CA SER A 75 1.87 15.12 7.37
C SER A 75 3.03 14.84 8.35
N GLN A 76 4.14 14.31 7.85
CA GLN A 76 5.30 14.00 8.68
C GLN A 76 5.86 15.25 9.38
N THR A 77 6.07 15.15 10.69
CA THR A 77 6.62 16.23 11.51
C THR A 77 8.13 16.44 11.28
N SER A 78 8.67 17.52 11.85
CA SER A 78 10.10 17.79 11.84
C SER A 78 10.94 16.72 12.55
N THR A 79 10.37 15.97 13.49
CA THR A 79 11.04 14.86 14.19
C THR A 79 11.00 13.54 13.42
N GLY A 80 10.20 13.46 12.36
CA GLY A 80 10.02 12.24 11.56
C GLY A 80 8.72 11.49 11.84
N VAL A 81 7.94 11.90 12.84
CA VAL A 81 6.67 11.26 13.18
C VAL A 81 5.68 11.38 12.02
N ILE A 82 5.06 10.26 11.63
CA ILE A 82 3.86 10.25 10.79
C ILE A 82 2.66 10.03 11.73
N PRO A 83 1.76 11.02 11.85
CA PRO A 83 0.63 10.94 12.77
C PRO A 83 -0.43 9.94 12.29
N LEU A 84 -1.25 9.44 13.21
CA LEU A 84 -2.46 8.68 12.88
C LEU A 84 -3.45 9.52 12.06
N LEU A 85 -3.65 10.76 12.48
CA LEU A 85 -4.59 11.70 11.87
C LEU A 85 -3.92 13.01 11.53
N ARG A 86 -4.34 13.58 10.40
CA ARG A 86 -3.99 14.94 10.01
C ARG A 86 -5.22 15.71 9.58
N TYR A 87 -5.40 16.88 10.16
CA TYR A 87 -6.48 17.80 9.89
C TYR A 87 -5.99 18.89 8.90
N PRO A 88 -6.74 19.17 7.83
CA PRO A 88 -6.45 20.25 6.91
C PRO A 88 -6.74 21.61 7.58
N GLU A 89 -5.93 22.63 7.25
CA GLU A 89 -5.95 23.97 7.85
C GLU A 89 -7.31 24.70 7.77
N HIS A 90 -8.20 24.28 6.85
CA HIS A 90 -9.51 24.90 6.63
C HIS A 90 -10.67 24.14 7.26
N SER A 91 -10.37 23.24 8.20
CA SER A 91 -11.37 22.70 9.13
C SER A 91 -11.93 23.86 9.97
N THR A 92 -13.00 24.49 9.49
CA THR A 92 -13.71 25.55 10.22
C THR A 92 -14.50 25.02 11.42
N ASP A 93 -14.53 23.70 11.59
CA ASP A 93 -15.27 23.03 12.64
C ASP A 93 -14.43 22.98 13.91
N LEU A 94 -14.45 24.09 14.64
CA LEU A 94 -13.87 24.25 15.97
C LEU A 94 -14.67 23.49 17.05
N SER A 95 -15.29 22.36 16.70
CA SER A 95 -15.93 21.49 17.67
C SER A 95 -14.88 20.57 18.29
N PRO A 96 -14.89 20.29 19.62
CA PRO A 96 -14.03 19.30 20.29
C PRO A 96 -14.28 17.85 19.84
N TYR A 97 -15.34 17.64 19.05
CA TYR A 97 -15.65 16.37 18.45
C TYR A 97 -16.31 16.56 17.08
N LEU A 98 -16.06 15.63 16.17
CA LEU A 98 -16.78 15.57 14.92
C LEU A 98 -18.06 14.77 15.16
N ASN A 99 -19.23 15.37 14.87
CA ASN A 99 -20.50 14.74 15.20
C ASN A 99 -20.59 13.34 14.55
N GLY A 100 -20.66 12.31 15.39
CA GLY A 100 -20.79 10.94 14.94
C GLY A 100 -19.56 10.34 14.26
N SER A 101 -18.36 10.87 14.49
CA SER A 101 -17.15 10.17 14.01
C SER A 101 -16.06 10.14 15.05
N LEU A 102 -15.26 11.18 15.06
CA LEU A 102 -13.98 11.18 15.71
C LEU A 102 -14.07 12.05 16.95
N TYR A 103 -13.87 11.40 18.09
CA TYR A 103 -13.60 12.05 19.36
C TYR A 103 -12.26 11.50 19.88
N PRO A 104 -11.26 12.36 20.12
CA PRO A 104 -11.30 13.80 19.96
C PRO A 104 -11.19 14.26 18.49
N SER A 105 -11.79 15.40 18.16
CA SER A 105 -11.51 16.10 16.90
C SER A 105 -10.14 16.79 16.96
N GLU A 106 -9.77 17.53 15.92
CA GLU A 106 -8.66 18.49 15.92
C GLU A 106 -8.54 19.30 17.22
N LEU A 107 -9.68 19.68 17.83
CA LEU A 107 -9.71 20.41 19.10
C LEU A 107 -9.71 19.58 20.39
N GLY A 108 -9.50 18.27 20.35
CA GLY A 108 -9.30 17.48 21.57
C GLY A 108 -7.91 16.85 21.67
N TRP A 109 -7.02 17.04 20.70
CA TRP A 109 -5.69 16.41 20.66
C TRP A 109 -4.59 17.15 21.41
N THR A 110 -4.94 17.92 22.45
CA THR A 110 -4.05 19.03 22.79
C THR A 110 -4.25 19.57 24.23
N ASN A 111 -3.17 20.18 24.75
CA ASN A 111 -2.96 20.55 26.16
C ASN A 111 -4.02 21.47 26.80
N ASP A 112 -4.60 22.43 26.08
CA ASP A 112 -5.42 23.48 26.70
C ASP A 112 -6.92 23.10 26.86
N ALA A 113 -7.35 21.91 26.42
CA ALA A 113 -8.75 21.44 26.55
C ALA A 113 -9.15 21.14 27.99
N PHE A 114 -8.19 20.70 28.81
CA PHE A 114 -8.53 20.05 30.07
C PHE A 114 -8.33 20.92 31.31
N ASN A 115 -7.73 22.13 31.20
CA ASN A 115 -7.28 22.88 32.39
C ASN A 115 -7.53 24.41 32.39
N ARG A 116 -8.49 24.96 31.63
CA ARG A 116 -8.87 26.40 31.76
C ARG A 116 -10.38 26.65 31.80
N SER A 117 -10.79 27.42 32.80
CA SER A 117 -12.16 27.89 33.05
C SER A 117 -12.59 29.12 32.22
N ASP A 118 -11.69 29.75 31.45
CA ASP A 118 -11.88 31.14 30.98
C ASP A 118 -11.56 31.41 29.49
N VAL A 119 -11.68 30.44 28.57
CA VAL A 119 -11.51 30.70 27.12
C VAL A 119 -12.62 30.05 26.29
N ASP A 120 -13.44 30.89 25.61
CA ASP A 120 -14.52 30.51 24.68
C ASP A 120 -14.02 29.98 23.32
N VAL A 121 -12.71 29.88 23.08
CA VAL A 121 -12.13 29.31 21.86
C VAL A 121 -10.80 28.66 22.23
N TYR A 122 -10.79 27.34 22.14
CA TYR A 122 -9.62 26.49 22.31
C TYR A 122 -8.62 26.73 21.16
N VAL A 123 -7.34 26.96 21.47
CA VAL A 123 -6.25 26.90 20.49
C VAL A 123 -5.03 26.31 21.16
N PRO A 124 -4.48 25.24 20.61
CA PRO A 124 -3.31 24.64 21.20
C PRO A 124 -2.13 24.52 20.26
N GLY A 125 -0.98 24.24 20.88
CA GLY A 125 0.22 23.83 20.17
C GLY A 125 0.02 22.48 19.51
N SER A 126 -0.58 22.47 18.31
CA SER A 126 0.12 21.78 17.24
C SER A 126 1.59 22.19 17.36
N THR A 127 2.53 21.28 17.11
CA THR A 127 3.73 21.83 16.49
C THR A 127 3.19 22.49 15.24
N TYR A 128 3.05 23.83 15.27
CA TYR A 128 3.27 24.62 14.09
C TYR A 128 4.63 24.10 13.60
N VAL A 129 4.58 23.09 12.75
CA VAL A 129 5.74 22.69 11.97
C VAL A 129 6.07 23.99 11.29
N ASN A 130 7.23 24.57 11.64
CA ASN A 130 7.65 25.92 11.27
C ASN A 130 7.00 26.37 9.97
N SER A 131 6.55 27.62 9.93
CA SER A 131 6.00 28.36 8.78
C SER A 131 6.77 28.25 7.45
N ASP A 132 7.88 27.50 7.42
CA ASP A 132 8.68 27.14 6.27
C ASP A 132 8.18 25.85 5.56
N VAL A 133 7.13 25.19 6.06
CA VAL A 133 6.42 24.14 5.33
C VAL A 133 5.24 24.77 4.62
N ASP A 134 5.22 24.69 3.29
CA ASP A 134 4.23 25.30 2.39
C ASP A 134 2.75 24.88 2.64
N CYS A 135 2.49 24.01 3.62
CA CYS A 135 1.15 23.60 4.05
C CYS A 135 1.13 23.46 5.59
N PRO A 136 0.56 24.42 6.34
CA PRO A 136 0.34 24.31 7.79
C PRO A 136 -0.50 23.08 8.14
N LYS A 137 -0.18 22.40 9.25
CA LYS A 137 -0.77 21.08 9.58
C LYS A 137 -1.11 20.99 11.06
N ASN A 138 -2.34 20.58 11.33
CA ASN A 138 -2.72 20.08 12.64
C ASN A 138 -2.72 18.54 12.55
N VAL A 139 -2.02 17.90 13.47
CA VAL A 139 -1.75 16.46 13.45
C VAL A 139 -2.07 15.87 14.82
N SER A 140 -2.49 14.60 14.86
CA SER A 140 -2.67 13.89 16.13
C SER A 140 -1.33 13.68 16.85
N MET A 141 -1.38 13.59 18.17
CA MET A 141 -0.21 13.29 19.00
C MET A 141 0.25 11.84 18.90
N VAL A 142 -0.67 10.96 18.50
CA VAL A 142 -0.43 9.52 18.34
C VAL A 142 -0.02 9.22 16.91
N ILE A 143 0.82 8.20 16.73
CA ILE A 143 1.37 7.81 15.45
C ILE A 143 0.50 6.77 14.74
N GLY A 144 0.54 6.73 13.41
CA GLY A 144 -0.10 5.67 12.64
C GLY A 144 0.69 4.36 12.73
N THR A 145 0.00 3.23 12.60
CA THR A 145 0.65 1.92 12.50
C THR A 145 1.62 1.89 11.30
N PRO A 146 2.87 1.39 11.44
CA PRO A 146 3.96 1.65 10.50
C PRO A 146 3.93 0.81 9.19
N TRP A 147 2.78 0.69 8.53
CA TRP A 147 2.61 -0.04 7.25
C TRP A 147 3.20 0.64 6.01
N HIS A 148 3.71 1.86 6.16
CA HIS A 148 4.08 2.76 5.07
C HIS A 148 5.11 2.17 4.09
N GLY A 149 6.14 1.48 4.58
CA GLY A 149 7.18 0.89 3.73
C GLY A 149 6.65 -0.23 2.85
N VAL A 150 5.77 -1.08 3.41
CA VAL A 150 5.09 -2.16 2.66
C VAL A 150 4.27 -1.58 1.52
N VAL A 151 3.39 -0.62 1.83
CA VAL A 151 2.51 -0.01 0.81
C VAL A 151 3.32 0.77 -0.24
N ALA A 152 4.37 1.50 0.15
CA ALA A 152 5.22 2.20 -0.81
C ALA A 152 5.90 1.24 -1.80
N LEU A 153 6.39 0.10 -1.31
CA LEU A 153 7.00 -0.94 -2.13
C LEU A 153 5.97 -1.59 -3.06
N GLU A 154 4.80 -1.93 -2.55
CA GLU A 154 3.72 -2.55 -3.34
C GLU A 154 3.18 -1.61 -4.42
N ASN A 155 2.95 -0.35 -4.09
CA ASN A 155 2.57 0.68 -5.07
C ASN A 155 3.59 0.77 -6.21
N PHE A 156 4.89 0.71 -5.88
CA PHE A 156 5.93 0.68 -6.89
C PHE A 156 5.84 -0.57 -7.78
N TYR A 157 5.61 -1.75 -7.20
CA TYR A 157 5.45 -2.98 -7.97
C TYR A 157 4.19 -2.99 -8.86
N PHE A 158 3.12 -2.33 -8.43
CA PHE A 158 1.87 -2.20 -9.20
C PHE A 158 1.96 -1.12 -10.28
N SER A 159 2.94 -0.22 -10.17
CA SER A 159 3.19 0.81 -11.18
C SER A 159 3.85 0.26 -12.44
N SER A 160 3.99 1.13 -13.45
CA SER A 160 4.80 0.84 -14.64
C SER A 160 6.31 1.01 -14.41
N GLN A 161 6.73 1.31 -13.17
CA GLN A 161 8.13 1.50 -12.75
C GLN A 161 8.88 2.53 -13.62
N THR A 162 8.17 3.60 -13.99
CA THR A 162 8.69 4.74 -14.75
C THR A 162 9.69 5.55 -13.93
N ALA A 163 10.37 6.51 -14.57
CA ALA A 163 11.25 7.44 -13.84
C ALA A 163 10.49 8.24 -12.76
N THR A 164 9.22 8.56 -13.02
CA THR A 164 8.34 9.21 -12.04
C THR A 164 8.07 8.29 -10.85
N ASP A 165 7.72 7.02 -11.10
CA ASP A 165 7.46 6.05 -10.02
C ASP A 165 8.70 5.83 -9.13
N VAL A 166 9.89 5.77 -9.74
CA VAL A 166 11.17 5.68 -9.02
C VAL A 166 11.46 6.94 -8.20
N SER A 167 11.17 8.12 -8.74
CA SER A 167 11.31 9.41 -8.02
C SER A 167 10.33 9.51 -6.85
N ASP A 168 9.10 9.03 -7.04
CA ASP A 168 8.06 9.00 -6.03
C ASP A 168 8.42 8.02 -4.91
N LEU A 169 8.93 6.84 -5.27
CA LEU A 169 9.48 5.87 -4.33
C LEU A 169 10.64 6.46 -3.51
N LYS A 170 11.54 7.22 -4.13
CA LYS A 170 12.64 7.91 -3.41
C LYS A 170 12.11 8.92 -2.41
N THR A 171 11.12 9.71 -2.81
CA THR A 171 10.48 10.71 -1.94
C THR A 171 9.81 10.03 -0.75
N ALA A 172 9.07 8.95 -1.00
CA ALA A 172 8.46 8.15 0.04
C ALA A 172 9.51 7.53 0.98
N PHE A 173 10.57 6.94 0.42
CA PHE A 173 11.66 6.34 1.18
C PHE A 173 12.29 7.30 2.18
N ASP A 174 12.61 8.53 1.77
CA ASP A 174 13.25 9.51 2.66
C ASP A 174 12.36 9.85 3.87
N LYS A 175 11.05 9.98 3.64
CA LYS A 175 10.07 10.24 4.68
C LYS A 175 9.93 9.01 5.59
N ILE A 176 9.69 7.84 5.03
CA ILE A 176 9.44 6.61 5.80
C ILE A 176 10.71 6.21 6.59
N TYR A 177 11.90 6.33 6.02
CA TYR A 177 13.17 6.11 6.72
C TYR A 177 13.29 6.99 7.96
N LYS A 178 12.92 8.28 7.86
CA LYS A 178 12.95 9.21 8.99
C LYS A 178 11.93 8.82 10.07
N PHE A 179 10.77 8.31 9.68
CA PHE A 179 9.75 7.81 10.61
C PHE A 179 10.22 6.56 11.35
N HIS A 180 10.79 5.60 10.62
CA HIS A 180 11.35 4.39 11.22
C HIS A 180 12.55 4.71 12.11
N SER A 181 13.41 5.67 11.70
CA SER A 181 14.49 6.17 12.55
C SER A 181 13.95 6.77 13.85
N TYR A 182 12.83 7.49 13.81
CA TYR A 182 12.19 7.98 15.03
C TYR A 182 11.73 6.82 15.93
N ILE A 183 11.04 5.82 15.40
CA ILE A 183 10.58 4.65 16.18
C ILE A 183 11.78 3.96 16.83
N HIS A 184 12.77 3.55 16.01
CA HIS A 184 13.96 2.83 16.44
C HIS A 184 14.93 3.62 17.32
N THR A 185 14.83 4.96 17.42
CA THR A 185 15.77 5.75 18.25
C THR A 185 15.11 6.49 19.40
N LYS A 186 13.82 6.78 19.31
CA LYS A 186 13.08 7.58 20.30
C LYS A 186 12.12 6.77 21.13
N ARG A 187 11.62 5.63 20.65
CA ARG A 187 10.79 4.71 21.45
C ARG A 187 11.64 3.70 22.25
N LEU A 188 12.97 3.74 22.12
CA LEU A 188 13.93 2.95 22.92
C LEU A 188 13.96 3.34 24.40
N PRO A 189 14.18 2.37 25.32
CA PRO A 189 14.69 1.01 25.09
C PRO A 189 13.63 -0.07 24.76
N PHE A 190 12.37 0.30 24.52
CA PHE A 190 11.28 -0.66 24.35
C PHE A 190 10.73 -0.61 22.92
N GLU A 191 11.47 -1.26 22.02
CA GLU A 191 11.50 -1.17 20.54
C GLU A 191 10.15 -1.22 19.81
N LEU A 192 9.05 -1.61 20.48
CA LEU A 192 7.74 -1.85 19.88
C LEU A 192 6.58 -1.18 20.66
N ASN A 193 6.88 -0.24 21.57
CA ASN A 193 5.86 0.30 22.46
C ASN A 193 4.92 1.30 21.78
N ILE A 194 3.63 0.98 21.83
CA ILE A 194 2.58 1.98 21.72
C ILE A 194 2.41 2.70 23.06
N LEU A 195 2.19 4.01 22.98
CA LEU A 195 1.98 4.91 24.12
C LEU A 195 0.52 5.33 24.25
N HIS A 196 -0.32 4.88 23.32
CA HIS A 196 -1.75 5.12 23.33
C HIS A 196 -2.47 3.98 22.60
N PRO A 197 -3.65 3.52 23.07
CA PRO A 197 -4.40 2.45 22.40
C PRO A 197 -4.74 2.77 20.94
N PHE A 198 -4.95 4.05 20.60
CA PHE A 198 -5.16 4.49 19.20
C PHE A 198 -3.97 4.26 18.24
N GLU A 199 -2.76 4.00 18.74
CA GLU A 199 -1.63 3.61 17.86
C GLU A 199 -1.75 2.14 17.41
N SER A 200 -2.58 1.34 18.08
CA SER A 200 -2.87 -0.06 17.74
C SER A 200 -3.86 -0.18 16.58
N SER A 201 -3.73 -1.23 15.79
CA SER A 201 -4.76 -1.66 14.82
C SER A 201 -5.89 -2.47 15.48
N ILE A 202 -5.83 -2.72 16.79
CA ILE A 202 -6.88 -3.40 17.54
C ILE A 202 -7.94 -2.35 17.94
N PRO A 203 -9.22 -2.53 17.56
CA PRO A 203 -10.27 -1.56 17.88
C PRO A 203 -10.51 -1.47 19.38
N LEU A 204 -10.94 -0.31 19.87
CA LEU A 204 -11.27 -0.10 21.29
C LEU A 204 -12.43 -0.98 21.78
N SER A 205 -13.27 -1.48 20.88
CA SER A 205 -14.33 -2.43 21.23
C SER A 205 -13.80 -3.80 21.68
N ASN A 206 -12.52 -4.10 21.47
CA ASN A 206 -11.91 -5.33 21.96
C ASN A 206 -11.84 -5.34 23.50
N PRO A 207 -12.33 -6.39 24.18
CA PRO A 207 -12.37 -6.45 25.64
C PRO A 207 -10.98 -6.43 26.30
N MET A 208 -9.90 -6.73 25.57
CA MET A 208 -8.53 -6.66 26.10
C MET A 208 -8.19 -5.27 26.66
N TRP A 209 -8.80 -4.21 26.13
CA TRP A 209 -8.48 -2.85 26.53
C TRP A 209 -8.92 -2.53 27.95
N GLU A 210 -9.89 -3.25 28.50
CA GLU A 210 -10.28 -3.10 29.91
C GLU A 210 -9.14 -3.52 30.84
N GLU A 211 -8.45 -4.62 30.54
CA GLU A 211 -7.29 -5.07 31.29
C GLU A 211 -6.04 -4.22 30.98
N ALA A 212 -5.81 -3.91 29.71
CA ALA A 212 -4.66 -3.10 29.27
C ALA A 212 -4.67 -1.67 29.84
N LEU A 213 -5.85 -1.11 30.08
CA LEU A 213 -6.00 0.25 30.63
C LEU A 213 -6.34 0.24 32.12
N GLU A 214 -6.28 -0.88 32.84
CA GLU A 214 -6.69 -0.96 34.26
C GLU A 214 -5.96 0.09 35.11
N GLU A 215 -4.66 0.30 34.87
CA GLU A 215 -3.87 1.28 35.62
C GLU A 215 -4.28 2.73 35.29
N ALA A 216 -4.43 3.07 34.01
CA ALA A 216 -4.94 4.37 33.60
C ALA A 216 -6.35 4.64 34.16
N ILE A 217 -7.20 3.61 34.19
CA ILE A 217 -8.53 3.66 34.81
C ILE A 217 -8.42 3.98 36.30
N GLY A 218 -7.58 3.26 37.03
CA GLY A 218 -7.37 3.50 38.46
C GLY A 218 -6.85 4.90 38.76
N VAL A 219 -5.93 5.42 37.95
CA VAL A 219 -5.34 6.76 38.12
C VAL A 219 -6.38 7.85 37.89
N TYR A 220 -7.07 7.87 36.74
CA TYR A 220 -8.02 8.95 36.46
C TYR A 220 -9.19 8.93 37.46
N GLU A 221 -9.61 7.75 37.93
CA GLU A 221 -10.67 7.62 38.95
C GLU A 221 -10.22 8.15 40.31
N ALA A 222 -8.97 7.87 40.72
CA ALA A 222 -8.39 8.38 41.96
C ALA A 222 -8.24 9.91 41.94
N GLU A 223 -7.94 10.48 40.77
CA GLU A 223 -7.86 11.93 40.55
C GLU A 223 -9.24 12.60 40.45
N GLY A 224 -10.32 11.82 40.29
CA GLY A 224 -11.65 12.34 40.00
C GLY A 224 -11.72 13.04 38.63
N TRP A 225 -10.84 12.67 37.72
CA TRP A 225 -10.76 13.24 36.39
C TRP A 225 -11.94 12.78 35.53
N THR A 226 -12.49 13.69 34.72
CA THR A 226 -13.57 13.38 33.78
C THR A 226 -13.37 14.18 32.48
N PRO A 227 -13.75 13.63 31.32
CA PRO A 227 -13.61 14.34 30.06
C PRO A 227 -14.44 15.63 30.06
N ASN A 228 -13.81 16.73 29.63
CA ASN A 228 -14.49 17.99 29.42
C ASN A 228 -14.17 18.50 27.99
N PRO A 229 -15.15 18.52 27.07
CA PRO A 229 -16.56 18.22 27.28
C PRO A 229 -16.83 16.71 27.46
N PRO A 230 -18.00 16.34 28.03
CA PRO A 230 -18.42 14.95 28.12
C PRO A 230 -18.49 14.25 26.76
N ILE A 231 -18.31 12.93 26.76
CA ILE A 231 -18.40 12.10 25.54
C ILE A 231 -19.81 12.23 24.94
N PRO A 232 -19.94 12.66 23.67
CA PRO A 232 -21.24 12.81 23.01
C PRO A 232 -21.94 11.46 22.80
N ASP A 233 -23.27 11.47 22.84
CA ASP A 233 -24.07 10.26 22.57
C ASP A 233 -23.87 9.71 21.15
N SER A 234 -23.54 10.56 20.18
CA SER A 234 -23.24 10.12 18.81
C SER A 234 -21.94 9.31 18.73
N VAL A 235 -20.98 9.55 19.62
CA VAL A 235 -19.73 8.77 19.73
C VAL A 235 -19.98 7.44 20.44
N ARG A 236 -20.77 7.44 21.53
CA ARG A 236 -21.12 6.22 22.28
C ARG A 236 -21.82 5.16 21.43
N LYS A 237 -22.51 5.58 20.37
CA LYS A 237 -23.25 4.72 19.44
C LYS A 237 -22.39 4.12 18.33
N LEU A 238 -21.12 4.53 18.19
CA LEU A 238 -20.25 3.97 17.17
C LEU A 238 -20.01 2.47 17.42
N PRO A 239 -19.91 1.65 16.36
CA PRO A 239 -19.71 0.20 16.51
C PRO A 239 -18.40 -0.17 17.20
N ASP A 240 -17.36 0.64 17.06
CA ASP A 240 -16.03 0.47 17.65
C ASP A 240 -15.88 1.12 19.03
N PHE A 241 -16.93 1.78 19.55
CA PHE A 241 -16.92 2.31 20.91
C PHE A 241 -16.85 1.17 21.94
N PRO A 242 -15.97 1.26 22.96
CA PRO A 242 -15.78 0.19 23.93
C PRO A 242 -17.07 -0.12 24.72
N PRO A 243 -17.35 -1.40 25.04
CA PRO A 243 -18.48 -1.76 25.89
C PRO A 243 -18.43 -1.10 27.27
N ASN A 244 -17.22 -0.98 27.84
CA ASN A 244 -16.96 -0.26 29.08
C ASN A 244 -16.51 1.17 28.75
N GLU A 245 -17.35 2.18 29.03
CA GLU A 245 -17.05 3.60 28.77
C GLU A 245 -15.75 4.06 29.46
N LYS A 246 -15.35 3.42 30.57
CA LYS A 246 -14.08 3.70 31.26
C LYS A 246 -12.85 3.52 30.37
N VAL A 247 -12.89 2.59 29.41
CA VAL A 247 -11.81 2.39 28.42
C VAL A 247 -11.65 3.62 27.54
N PHE A 248 -12.76 4.21 27.10
CA PHE A 248 -12.73 5.43 26.30
C PHE A 248 -12.26 6.62 27.13
N ILE A 249 -12.76 6.76 28.37
CA ILE A 249 -12.33 7.81 29.31
C ILE A 249 -10.82 7.71 29.58
N ALA A 250 -10.29 6.51 29.85
CA ALA A 250 -8.85 6.28 30.02
C ALA A 250 -8.05 6.68 28.78
N SER A 251 -8.55 6.37 27.58
CA SER A 251 -7.91 6.80 26.33
C SER A 251 -7.82 8.33 26.27
N LEU A 252 -8.89 9.05 26.59
CA LEU A 252 -8.87 10.51 26.61
C LEU A 252 -7.93 11.09 27.68
N TYR A 253 -7.89 10.47 28.86
CA TYR A 253 -6.95 10.84 29.91
C TYR A 253 -5.50 10.69 29.45
N LEU A 254 -5.18 9.59 28.75
CA LEU A 254 -3.85 9.38 28.19
C LEU A 254 -3.47 10.43 27.15
N LEU A 255 -4.42 10.91 26.33
CA LEU A 255 -4.14 12.02 25.40
C LEU A 255 -3.76 13.30 26.12
N GLU A 256 -4.46 13.65 27.20
CA GLU A 256 -4.08 14.77 28.05
C GLU A 256 -2.69 14.55 28.65
N CYS A 257 -2.42 13.35 29.16
CA CYS A 257 -1.11 13.03 29.71
C CYS A 257 0.03 13.19 28.68
N LEU A 258 -0.15 12.65 27.47
CA LEU A 258 0.82 12.81 26.37
C LEU A 258 1.07 14.28 26.05
N SER A 259 0.02 15.10 26.10
CA SER A 259 0.10 16.52 25.83
C SER A 259 1.02 17.24 26.82
N HIS A 260 0.94 16.92 28.12
CA HIS A 260 1.71 17.60 29.16
C HIS A 260 3.22 17.52 28.98
N TYR A 261 3.73 16.44 28.39
CA TYR A 261 5.17 16.17 28.29
C TYR A 261 5.80 16.58 26.95
N SER A 262 5.10 17.35 26.10
CA SER A 262 5.68 17.93 24.87
C SER A 262 6.47 16.93 24.01
N TYR A 263 5.99 15.68 23.92
CA TYR A 263 6.64 14.57 23.19
C TYR A 263 8.00 14.09 23.74
N SER A 264 8.33 14.41 24.98
CA SER A 264 9.45 13.79 25.69
C SER A 264 9.11 12.33 25.98
N ILE A 265 9.56 11.41 25.13
CA ILE A 265 9.22 9.97 25.28
C ILE A 265 9.63 9.44 26.64
N TYR A 266 10.78 9.88 27.17
CA TYR A 266 11.22 9.49 28.51
C TYR A 266 10.22 9.93 29.59
N GLU A 267 9.75 11.18 29.54
CA GLU A 267 8.79 11.67 30.54
C GLU A 267 7.41 11.02 30.35
N ILE A 268 7.00 10.79 29.10
CA ILE A 268 5.75 10.08 28.79
C ILE A 268 5.76 8.67 29.38
N THR A 269 6.80 7.87 29.12
CA THR A 269 6.85 6.48 29.59
C THR A 269 6.97 6.37 31.11
N THR A 270 7.55 7.37 31.77
CA THR A 270 7.66 7.38 33.23
C THR A 270 6.43 7.96 33.94
N SER A 271 5.61 8.76 33.23
CA SER A 271 4.56 9.55 33.88
C SER A 271 3.15 9.16 33.44
N CYS A 272 2.95 8.73 32.19
CA CYS A 272 1.64 8.33 31.70
C CYS A 272 1.36 6.86 32.03
N PRO A 273 0.17 6.53 32.60
CA PRO A 273 -0.14 5.20 33.13
C PRO A 273 -0.48 4.17 32.03
N PHE A 274 0.29 4.15 30.94
CA PHE A 274 0.12 3.22 29.85
C PHE A 274 1.37 3.12 28.97
N SER A 275 1.81 1.90 28.74
CA SER A 275 2.74 1.54 27.67
C SER A 275 2.51 0.08 27.32
N MET A 276 2.48 -0.24 26.03
CA MET A 276 2.18 -1.60 25.58
C MET A 276 3.11 -2.00 24.44
N ILE A 277 3.73 -3.17 24.52
CA ILE A 277 4.27 -3.84 23.35
C ILE A 277 3.09 -4.47 22.60
N ASP A 278 2.72 -3.85 21.48
CA ASP A 278 1.63 -4.29 20.63
C ASP A 278 2.16 -5.14 19.47
N VAL A 279 1.70 -6.39 19.41
CA VAL A 279 2.12 -7.36 18.39
C VAL A 279 1.76 -6.86 17.00
N GLY A 280 0.58 -6.26 16.80
CA GLY A 280 0.17 -5.77 15.49
C GLY A 280 1.03 -4.60 15.00
N PHE A 281 1.33 -3.67 15.90
CA PHE A 281 2.24 -2.56 15.65
C PHE A 281 3.65 -3.05 15.32
N GLY A 282 4.20 -3.95 16.13
CA GLY A 282 5.54 -4.52 15.89
C GLY A 282 5.61 -5.33 14.61
N SER A 283 4.54 -6.01 14.25
CA SER A 283 4.42 -6.76 13.01
C SER A 283 4.45 -5.85 11.80
N ALA A 284 3.70 -4.76 11.85
CA ALA A 284 3.73 -3.73 10.82
C ALA A 284 5.14 -3.13 10.69
N LEU A 285 5.81 -2.88 11.82
CA LEU A 285 7.15 -2.31 11.83
C LEU A 285 8.17 -3.25 11.19
N ALA A 286 8.17 -4.52 11.58
CA ALA A 286 9.07 -5.54 11.03
C ALA A 286 8.88 -5.67 9.51
N ALA A 287 7.64 -5.82 9.05
CA ALA A 287 7.32 -5.91 7.62
C ALA A 287 7.79 -4.67 6.85
N SER A 288 7.56 -3.48 7.42
CA SER A 288 7.91 -2.21 6.79
C SER A 288 9.43 -1.94 6.82
N ASP A 289 10.17 -2.39 7.84
CA ASP A 289 11.64 -2.34 7.88
C ASP A 289 12.25 -3.20 6.75
N ILE A 290 11.71 -4.40 6.54
CA ILE A 290 12.12 -5.30 5.46
C ILE A 290 11.82 -4.67 4.11
N ALA A 291 10.61 -4.11 3.94
CA ALA A 291 10.21 -3.42 2.72
C ALA A 291 11.12 -2.20 2.44
N LEU A 292 11.43 -1.39 3.44
CA LEU A 292 12.37 -0.26 3.31
C LEU A 292 13.76 -0.72 2.85
N LYS A 293 14.26 -1.84 3.37
CA LYS A 293 15.53 -2.41 2.91
C LYS A 293 15.46 -2.77 1.42
N GLN A 294 14.38 -3.39 0.97
CA GLN A 294 14.19 -3.71 -0.45
C GLN A 294 14.10 -2.44 -1.31
N ILE A 295 13.35 -1.43 -0.87
CA ILE A 295 13.29 -0.12 -1.52
C ILE A 295 14.69 0.47 -1.65
N SER A 296 15.52 0.39 -0.61
CA SER A 296 16.90 0.93 -0.65
C SER A 296 17.76 0.26 -1.72
N VAL A 297 17.59 -1.05 -1.94
CA VAL A 297 18.27 -1.81 -3.00
C VAL A 297 17.79 -1.38 -4.38
N ILE A 298 16.47 -1.22 -4.57
CA ILE A 298 15.88 -0.73 -5.82
C ILE A 298 16.42 0.67 -6.15
N LEU A 299 16.43 1.58 -5.17
CA LEU A 299 16.90 2.95 -5.37
C LEU A 299 18.40 2.98 -5.74
N LYS A 300 19.22 2.15 -5.10
CA LYS A 300 20.63 2.00 -5.44
C LYS A 300 20.84 1.44 -6.85
N ASP A 301 20.07 0.44 -7.27
CA ASP A 301 20.08 -0.09 -8.65
C ASP A 301 19.75 1.03 -9.65
N LYS A 302 18.79 1.91 -9.31
CA LYS A 302 18.43 3.09 -10.11
C LYS A 302 19.39 4.29 -9.96
N ASN A 303 20.53 4.12 -9.29
CA ASN A 303 21.51 5.18 -9.02
C ASN A 303 20.93 6.39 -8.25
N LEU A 304 19.86 6.19 -7.48
CA LEU A 304 19.37 7.16 -6.52
C LEU A 304 20.00 6.88 -5.16
N GLY A 305 20.92 7.76 -4.73
CA GLY A 305 21.65 7.58 -3.48
C GLY A 305 20.72 7.56 -2.26
N VAL A 306 20.88 6.54 -1.41
CA VAL A 306 20.15 6.36 -0.14
C VAL A 306 20.99 6.68 1.10
N GLY A 307 22.21 7.21 0.92
CA GLY A 307 23.19 7.44 1.99
C GLY A 307 24.14 6.26 2.18
N LYS A 308 25.33 6.54 2.74
CA LYS A 308 26.25 5.48 3.16
C LYS A 308 25.68 4.82 4.42
N ASP A 309 25.85 3.51 4.54
CA ASP A 309 25.45 2.70 5.71
C ASP A 309 23.95 2.43 5.91
N VAL A 310 23.06 3.02 5.11
CA VAL A 310 21.60 2.85 5.27
C VAL A 310 21.15 1.40 5.12
N GLU A 311 21.71 0.62 4.19
CA GLU A 311 21.42 -0.82 4.09
C GLU A 311 21.79 -1.60 5.36
N GLY A 312 22.90 -1.21 6.02
CA GLY A 312 23.34 -1.82 7.28
C GLY A 312 22.41 -1.48 8.44
N ILE A 313 21.97 -0.21 8.52
CA ILE A 313 21.00 0.26 9.51
C ILE A 313 19.67 -0.46 9.34
N LEU A 314 19.11 -0.48 8.13
CA LEU A 314 17.85 -1.16 7.83
C LEU A 314 17.94 -2.68 8.06
N GLY A 315 19.10 -3.28 7.78
CA GLY A 315 19.38 -4.68 8.11
C GLY A 315 19.44 -4.94 9.62
N GLY A 316 19.84 -3.96 10.43
CA GLY A 316 19.78 -4.01 11.89
C GLY A 316 18.34 -3.91 12.38
N TRP A 317 17.61 -2.88 11.96
CA TRP A 317 16.21 -2.65 12.32
C TRP A 317 15.30 -3.84 12.02
N GLY A 318 15.41 -4.43 10.82
CA GLY A 318 14.61 -5.62 10.49
C GLY A 318 14.87 -6.80 11.44
N LYS A 319 16.12 -7.03 11.86
CA LYS A 319 16.45 -8.09 12.83
C LYS A 319 15.94 -7.78 14.23
N GLU A 320 16.05 -6.51 14.62
CA GLU A 320 15.62 -5.99 15.92
C GLU A 320 14.10 -6.11 16.08
N SER A 321 13.33 -5.64 15.09
CA SER A 321 11.87 -5.75 15.06
C SER A 321 11.38 -7.20 15.07
N ILE A 322 12.01 -8.09 14.29
CA ILE A 322 11.67 -9.53 14.30
C ILE A 322 11.96 -10.15 15.67
N ARG A 323 13.15 -9.90 16.25
CA ARG A 323 13.50 -10.40 17.59
C ARG A 323 12.50 -9.91 18.63
N GLY A 324 12.09 -8.64 18.57
CA GLY A 324 11.07 -8.08 19.47
C GLY A 324 9.74 -8.84 19.37
N LEU A 325 9.34 -9.27 18.17
CA LEU A 325 8.16 -10.12 17.98
C LEU A 325 8.36 -11.56 18.48
N GLU A 326 9.54 -12.16 18.27
CA GLU A 326 9.90 -13.48 18.81
C GLU A 326 9.77 -13.51 20.34
N GLU A 327 10.15 -12.43 21.01
CA GLU A 327 10.03 -12.29 22.46
C GLU A 327 8.59 -12.15 22.98
N LEU A 328 7.62 -11.95 22.09
CA LEU A 328 6.18 -11.92 22.41
C LEU A 328 5.51 -13.27 22.20
N TRP A 329 6.19 -14.23 21.57
CA TRP A 329 5.71 -15.60 21.43
C TRP A 329 5.98 -16.37 22.72
N GLU A 330 4.93 -16.61 23.50
CA GLU A 330 5.04 -17.26 24.82
C GLU A 330 4.06 -18.43 24.94
N GLY A 331 4.60 -19.65 24.98
CA GLY A 331 3.82 -20.87 25.11
C GLY A 331 3.22 -21.33 23.79
N GLU A 332 1.94 -20.99 23.55
CA GLU A 332 1.18 -21.44 22.37
C GLU A 332 0.67 -20.30 21.47
N GLY A 333 1.02 -19.04 21.75
CA GLY A 333 0.55 -17.88 20.95
C GLY A 333 1.33 -16.59 21.23
N PHE A 334 0.98 -15.53 20.52
CA PHE A 334 1.55 -14.21 20.75
C PHE A 334 0.85 -13.53 21.93
N ARG A 335 1.59 -12.72 22.68
CA ARG A 335 1.07 -12.01 23.85
C ARG A 335 1.47 -10.55 23.80
N ASN A 336 0.49 -9.68 23.95
CA ASN A 336 0.78 -8.27 24.16
C ASN A 336 1.29 -8.09 25.59
N LYS A 337 2.31 -7.25 25.78
CA LYS A 337 2.86 -6.98 27.10
C LYS A 337 2.51 -5.56 27.48
N VAL A 338 1.84 -5.38 28.61
CA VAL A 338 1.43 -4.07 29.11
C VAL A 338 2.15 -3.78 30.40
N GLY A 339 2.57 -2.54 30.55
CA GLY A 339 3.17 -2.09 31.79
C GLY A 339 3.16 -0.58 31.93
N TYR A 340 3.46 -0.19 33.16
CA TYR A 340 3.75 1.17 33.56
C TYR A 340 5.19 1.18 34.10
N ASP A 341 5.97 2.21 33.75
CA ASP A 341 7.42 2.29 33.97
C ASP A 341 8.23 1.27 33.12
N ALA A 342 9.56 1.37 33.14
CA ALA A 342 10.52 0.48 32.46
C ALA A 342 10.37 -1.01 32.83
N ASN A 343 9.51 -1.35 33.78
CA ASN A 343 9.16 -2.70 34.16
C ASN A 343 7.80 -3.07 33.54
N LEU A 344 7.84 -3.67 32.35
CA LEU A 344 6.69 -4.33 31.74
C LEU A 344 6.29 -5.54 32.61
N THR A 345 5.40 -5.32 33.58
CA THR A 345 5.12 -6.29 34.64
C THR A 345 3.95 -7.23 34.31
N ARG A 346 3.10 -6.91 33.33
CA ARG A 346 1.90 -7.69 33.03
C ARG A 346 1.93 -8.20 31.59
N VAL A 347 1.90 -9.52 31.45
CA VAL A 347 1.67 -10.17 30.16
C VAL A 347 0.16 -10.29 29.99
N LEU A 348 -0.38 -9.68 28.93
CA LEU A 348 -1.78 -9.86 28.56
C LEU A 348 -1.88 -11.02 27.58
N GLU A 349 -2.63 -12.03 27.96
CA GLU A 349 -3.03 -13.07 27.01
C GLU A 349 -4.04 -12.47 26.03
N VAL A 350 -3.59 -12.10 24.83
CA VAL A 350 -4.48 -11.57 23.79
C VAL A 350 -4.68 -12.65 22.74
N ASN A 351 -5.66 -13.52 22.98
CA ASN A 351 -5.91 -14.71 22.18
C ASN A 351 -6.51 -14.45 20.78
N VAL A 352 -6.45 -13.22 20.25
CA VAL A 352 -7.45 -12.83 19.25
C VAL A 352 -6.91 -12.26 17.92
N LEU A 353 -6.71 -10.95 17.74
CA LEU A 353 -6.28 -10.39 16.43
C LEU A 353 -4.76 -10.17 16.31
N SER A 354 -4.10 -9.91 17.44
CA SER A 354 -2.64 -9.70 17.53
C SER A 354 -1.85 -10.83 16.89
N ASP A 355 -2.24 -12.06 17.19
CA ASP A 355 -1.56 -13.28 16.77
C ASP A 355 -1.61 -13.46 15.25
N PHE A 356 -2.66 -12.94 14.62
CA PHE A 356 -2.77 -12.95 13.16
C PHE A 356 -2.03 -11.80 12.48
N TYR A 357 -1.99 -10.62 13.10
CA TYR A 357 -1.11 -9.55 12.62
C TYR A 357 0.36 -9.98 12.70
N ALA A 358 0.75 -10.79 13.70
CA ALA A 358 2.08 -11.40 13.78
C ALA A 358 2.43 -12.25 12.56
N GLY A 359 1.46 -13.04 12.08
CA GLY A 359 1.59 -13.79 10.83
C GLY A 359 1.86 -12.91 9.62
N PHE A 360 1.49 -11.63 9.64
CA PHE A 360 1.87 -10.68 8.59
C PHE A 360 3.30 -10.17 8.75
N GLY A 361 3.66 -9.76 9.96
CA GLY A 361 4.94 -9.09 10.24
C GLY A 361 6.16 -9.94 10.02
N TYR A 362 6.07 -11.23 10.32
CA TYR A 362 7.20 -12.13 10.16
C TYR A 362 7.54 -12.47 8.70
N TYR A 363 6.58 -12.45 7.77
CA TYR A 363 6.86 -12.91 6.39
C TYR A 363 6.17 -12.12 5.27
N SER A 364 6.09 -10.80 5.39
CA SER A 364 5.99 -9.96 4.20
C SER A 364 7.19 -10.21 3.28
N ASP A 365 7.05 -11.18 2.37
CA ASP A 365 7.94 -11.56 1.26
C ASP A 365 9.46 -11.66 1.56
N VAL A 366 9.80 -12.13 2.77
CA VAL A 366 11.18 -12.49 3.15
C VAL A 366 11.70 -13.64 2.27
N ARG A 367 10.80 -14.54 1.83
CA ARG A 367 11.15 -15.74 1.05
C ARG A 367 11.85 -15.45 -0.27
N ARG A 368 11.65 -14.26 -0.85
CA ARG A 368 12.26 -13.87 -2.14
C ARG A 368 13.43 -12.89 -2.01
N ALA A 369 13.50 -12.14 -0.93
CA ALA A 369 14.56 -11.16 -0.69
C ALA A 369 15.68 -11.68 0.24
N SER A 370 15.51 -12.83 0.91
CA SER A 370 16.51 -13.36 1.84
C SER A 370 17.21 -14.62 1.33
N GLU A 371 18.27 -14.44 0.55
CA GLU A 371 19.47 -15.28 0.71
C GLU A 371 20.25 -14.91 2.00
N VAL A 372 19.76 -13.92 2.79
CA VAL A 372 20.53 -13.21 3.83
C VAL A 372 19.97 -13.40 5.25
N ILE A 373 18.81 -14.03 5.41
CA ILE A 373 18.28 -14.44 6.71
C ILE A 373 18.28 -15.96 6.67
N GLU A 374 19.16 -16.59 7.44
CA GLU A 374 19.28 -18.05 7.51
C GLU A 374 17.90 -18.68 7.72
N ASP A 375 17.63 -19.73 6.95
CA ASP A 375 16.39 -20.51 6.86
C ASP A 375 15.87 -21.01 8.23
N LYS A 376 15.29 -20.12 9.03
CA LYS A 376 14.32 -20.51 10.05
C LYS A 376 12.95 -20.41 9.42
N GLU A 377 12.54 -21.49 8.76
CA GLU A 377 11.11 -21.76 8.63
C GLU A 377 10.54 -21.79 10.05
N MET A 378 9.43 -21.08 10.31
CA MET A 378 8.57 -21.48 11.43
C MET A 378 8.41 -22.99 11.33
N GLU A 379 8.75 -23.71 12.40
CA GLU A 379 8.49 -25.15 12.43
C GLU A 379 7.00 -25.31 12.07
N GLY A 380 6.66 -26.08 11.03
CA GLY A 380 5.32 -26.07 10.43
C GLY A 380 4.14 -26.21 11.41
N GLY A 381 4.42 -26.70 12.62
CA GLY A 381 3.49 -26.70 13.76
C GLY A 381 2.99 -25.31 14.22
N GLU A 382 3.70 -24.20 14.03
CA GLU A 382 3.25 -22.88 14.50
C GLU A 382 2.19 -22.26 13.57
N VAL A 383 2.39 -22.32 12.25
CA VAL A 383 1.36 -21.94 11.25
C VAL A 383 0.14 -22.84 11.40
N ASP A 384 0.36 -24.15 11.52
CA ASP A 384 -0.71 -25.12 11.74
C ASP A 384 -1.52 -24.76 12.99
N ARG A 385 -0.90 -24.36 14.10
CA ARG A 385 -1.60 -23.93 15.31
C ARG A 385 -2.44 -22.67 15.12
N LEU A 386 -1.91 -21.63 14.46
CA LEU A 386 -2.67 -20.42 14.15
C LEU A 386 -3.89 -20.75 13.28
N VAL A 387 -3.69 -21.60 12.27
CA VAL A 387 -4.75 -22.09 11.39
C VAL A 387 -5.76 -22.93 12.17
N PHE A 388 -5.32 -23.82 13.06
CA PHE A 388 -6.21 -24.62 13.88
C PHE A 388 -7.00 -23.74 14.86
N GLY A 389 -6.39 -22.74 15.52
CA GLY A 389 -7.11 -21.80 16.36
C GLY A 389 -8.23 -21.05 15.62
N LEU A 390 -7.97 -20.69 14.35
CA LEU A 390 -8.99 -20.10 13.48
C LEU A 390 -10.14 -21.07 13.14
N LEU A 391 -9.82 -22.36 12.98
CA LEU A 391 -10.73 -23.38 12.47
C LEU A 391 -11.43 -24.23 13.56
N ASP A 392 -10.92 -24.26 14.79
CA ASP A 392 -11.31 -25.20 15.85
C ASP A 392 -12.78 -25.04 16.28
N GLY A 393 -13.44 -23.93 15.93
CA GLY A 393 -14.90 -23.80 15.97
C GLY A 393 -15.53 -23.90 17.36
N SER A 394 -14.74 -24.10 18.41
CA SER A 394 -15.18 -24.23 19.79
C SER A 394 -14.14 -23.57 20.72
N GLY A 395 -14.59 -22.66 21.59
CA GLY A 395 -13.74 -21.96 22.55
C GLY A 395 -13.76 -20.44 22.43
N GLU A 396 -13.30 -19.76 23.48
CA GLU A 396 -13.26 -18.29 23.57
C GLU A 396 -12.25 -17.66 22.58
N GLY A 397 -11.24 -18.42 22.14
CA GLY A 397 -10.27 -18.02 21.11
C GLY A 397 -10.63 -18.46 19.68
N SER A 398 -11.79 -19.10 19.46
CA SER A 398 -12.24 -19.45 18.11
C SER A 398 -12.57 -18.18 17.31
N PHE A 399 -12.38 -18.25 15.99
CA PHE A 399 -12.77 -17.20 15.04
C PHE A 399 -13.95 -17.55 14.18
N ARG A 400 -14.39 -18.80 14.28
CA ARG A 400 -15.52 -19.31 13.53
C ARG A 400 -16.81 -19.05 14.30
N CYS A 401 -17.19 -17.78 14.36
CA CYS A 401 -18.35 -17.32 15.14
C CYS A 401 -19.67 -17.38 14.36
N GLY A 402 -19.64 -18.01 13.19
CA GLY A 402 -20.76 -18.09 12.27
C GLY A 402 -20.28 -18.42 10.86
N ASN A 403 -21.05 -17.99 9.86
CA ASN A 403 -20.72 -18.14 8.43
C ASN A 403 -19.86 -16.98 7.89
N TRP A 404 -19.49 -16.04 8.76
CA TRP A 404 -18.85 -14.79 8.41
C TRP A 404 -17.36 -14.82 8.83
N PRO A 405 -16.52 -13.97 8.23
CA PRO A 405 -15.07 -13.95 8.47
C PRO A 405 -14.74 -13.46 9.90
N ILE A 406 -13.44 -13.32 10.19
CA ILE A 406 -12.86 -13.06 11.53
C ILE A 406 -13.50 -11.81 12.18
N PRO A 407 -14.24 -11.96 13.31
CA PRO A 407 -14.68 -10.80 14.08
C PRO A 407 -13.53 -10.22 14.89
N MET A 408 -13.57 -8.90 15.10
CA MET A 408 -12.50 -8.14 15.77
C MET A 408 -12.26 -8.55 17.24
N THR A 409 -13.24 -9.20 17.86
CA THR A 409 -13.22 -9.59 19.28
C THR A 409 -13.09 -11.10 19.49
N GLY A 410 -12.99 -11.88 18.41
CA GLY A 410 -13.05 -13.35 18.48
C GLY A 410 -14.41 -13.84 18.96
N CYS A 411 -14.57 -15.16 19.09
CA CYS A 411 -15.84 -15.72 19.51
C CYS A 411 -16.13 -15.56 21.00
N GLY A 412 -15.09 -15.39 21.84
CA GLY A 412 -15.24 -15.24 23.29
C GLY A 412 -15.77 -13.87 23.74
N GLY A 413 -15.64 -12.83 22.90
CA GLY A 413 -16.20 -11.50 23.15
C GLY A 413 -17.72 -11.41 22.94
N ILE A 414 -18.29 -12.41 22.26
CA ILE A 414 -19.69 -12.48 21.87
C ILE A 414 -20.58 -12.71 23.10
N GLY A 415 -21.55 -11.82 23.32
CA GLY A 415 -22.51 -11.92 24.43
C GLY A 415 -22.26 -11.00 25.62
N ARG A 416 -21.17 -10.21 25.62
CA ARG A 416 -20.91 -9.16 26.63
C ARG A 416 -21.58 -7.80 26.33
N GLY A 417 -22.67 -7.80 25.57
CA GLY A 417 -23.55 -6.63 25.43
C GLY A 417 -23.34 -5.72 24.22
N ARG A 418 -22.52 -6.13 23.22
CA ARG A 418 -22.54 -5.54 21.86
C ARG A 418 -22.29 -6.60 20.80
N ASP A 419 -22.82 -6.33 19.60
CA ASP A 419 -22.59 -7.12 18.40
C ASP A 419 -21.11 -7.01 18.01
N GLY A 420 -20.33 -8.08 18.14
CA GLY A 420 -18.94 -8.11 17.67
C GLY A 420 -18.82 -7.61 16.23
N GLY A 421 -18.14 -6.49 16.00
CA GLY A 421 -17.96 -6.01 14.64
C GLY A 421 -16.96 -6.89 13.87
N ILE A 422 -17.21 -7.08 12.58
CA ILE A 422 -16.20 -7.49 11.61
C ILE A 422 -15.70 -6.22 10.92
N ASP A 423 -14.37 -6.04 10.91
CA ASP A 423 -13.68 -4.98 10.18
C ASP A 423 -13.04 -5.55 8.90
N PRO A 424 -13.48 -5.09 7.72
CA PRO A 424 -12.88 -5.49 6.45
C PRO A 424 -11.36 -5.22 6.35
N VAL A 425 -10.83 -4.20 7.02
CA VAL A 425 -9.38 -3.90 7.02
C VAL A 425 -8.62 -5.02 7.72
N GLY A 426 -9.04 -5.37 8.94
CA GLY A 426 -8.44 -6.48 9.70
C GLY A 426 -8.46 -7.78 8.89
N ASN A 427 -9.60 -8.11 8.27
CA ASN A 427 -9.70 -9.29 7.41
C ASN A 427 -8.77 -9.24 6.21
N TRP A 428 -8.62 -8.09 5.56
CA TRP A 428 -7.70 -7.93 4.45
C TRP A 428 -6.24 -8.16 4.89
N VAL A 429 -5.81 -7.55 5.99
CA VAL A 429 -4.45 -7.75 6.51
C VAL A 429 -4.21 -9.21 6.87
N VAL A 430 -5.13 -9.84 7.60
CA VAL A 430 -4.96 -11.25 8.00
C VAL A 430 -5.01 -12.20 6.79
N ALA A 431 -5.92 -12.01 5.85
CA ALA A 431 -5.99 -12.82 4.64
C ALA A 431 -4.68 -12.76 3.85
N ARG A 432 -4.16 -11.54 3.66
CA ARG A 432 -2.88 -11.29 2.98
C ARG A 432 -1.72 -11.95 3.72
N GLY A 433 -1.66 -11.80 5.04
CA GLY A 433 -0.64 -12.46 5.86
C GLY A 433 -0.63 -13.97 5.68
N MET A 434 -1.81 -14.61 5.75
CA MET A 434 -1.97 -16.06 5.56
C MET A 434 -1.54 -16.52 4.16
N GLU A 435 -1.89 -15.77 3.11
CA GLU A 435 -1.48 -16.08 1.73
C GLU A 435 0.05 -16.00 1.60
N MET A 436 0.69 -14.98 2.18
CA MET A 436 2.16 -14.85 2.17
C MET A 436 2.87 -15.97 2.95
N GLN A 437 2.21 -16.57 3.96
CA GLN A 437 2.73 -17.74 4.69
C GLN A 437 2.60 -19.07 3.94
N GLY A 438 1.96 -19.09 2.77
CA GLY A 438 1.60 -20.35 2.11
C GLY A 438 0.38 -21.04 2.73
N ALA A 439 -0.30 -20.42 3.70
CA ALA A 439 -1.63 -20.83 4.16
C ALA A 439 -2.73 -20.29 3.23
N GLU A 440 -2.50 -20.42 1.92
CA GLU A 440 -3.33 -19.82 0.85
C GLU A 440 -4.81 -20.18 0.99
N GLY A 441 -5.13 -21.43 1.37
CA GLY A 441 -6.51 -21.86 1.55
C GLY A 441 -7.27 -21.09 2.62
N VAL A 442 -6.60 -20.74 3.72
CA VAL A 442 -7.19 -19.95 4.81
C VAL A 442 -7.33 -18.50 4.40
N GLY A 443 -6.27 -17.91 3.82
CA GLY A 443 -6.32 -16.54 3.35
C GLY A 443 -7.39 -16.32 2.27
N HIS A 444 -7.51 -17.24 1.30
CA HIS A 444 -8.59 -17.25 0.31
C HIS A 444 -9.98 -17.38 0.94
N TRP A 445 -10.14 -18.19 1.99
CA TRP A 445 -11.40 -18.30 2.71
C TRP A 445 -11.78 -16.97 3.39
N ILE A 446 -10.85 -16.32 4.10
CA ILE A 446 -11.10 -15.02 4.75
C ILE A 446 -11.45 -13.97 3.70
N ARG A 447 -10.67 -13.92 2.61
CA ARG A 447 -10.85 -12.97 1.50
C ARG A 447 -12.22 -13.12 0.85
N ASN A 448 -12.55 -14.33 0.40
CA ASN A 448 -13.83 -14.61 -0.27
C ASN A 448 -15.03 -14.41 0.67
N SER A 449 -14.90 -14.79 1.95
CA SER A 449 -15.97 -14.60 2.93
C SER A 449 -16.20 -13.11 3.22
N THR A 450 -15.15 -12.29 3.26
CA THR A 450 -15.25 -10.83 3.42
C THR A 450 -15.88 -10.17 2.21
N ILE A 451 -15.50 -10.57 1.00
CA ILE A 451 -16.12 -10.08 -0.24
C ILE A 451 -17.63 -10.43 -0.26
N ASN A 452 -17.99 -11.68 0.05
CA ASN A 452 -19.39 -12.11 0.11
C ASN A 452 -20.20 -11.29 1.12
N MET A 453 -19.60 -10.98 2.27
CA MET A 453 -20.19 -10.14 3.32
C MET A 453 -20.44 -8.71 2.81
N VAL A 454 -19.44 -8.07 2.19
CA VAL A 454 -19.58 -6.73 1.57
C VAL A 454 -20.64 -6.72 0.47
N CYS A 455 -20.78 -7.82 -0.26
CA CYS A 455 -21.81 -7.97 -1.28
C CYS A 455 -23.23 -8.27 -0.74
N GLY A 456 -23.38 -8.47 0.58
CA GLY A 456 -24.67 -8.83 1.19
C GLY A 456 -25.13 -10.27 0.87
N ALA A 457 -24.23 -11.12 0.38
CA ALA A 457 -24.53 -12.51 0.08
C ALA A 457 -24.61 -13.31 1.38
N ALA A 458 -25.83 -13.66 1.82
CA ALA A 458 -26.07 -14.38 3.07
C ALA A 458 -25.36 -15.75 3.11
N GLY A 459 -24.14 -15.80 3.64
CA GLY A 459 -23.41 -16.99 4.09
C GLY A 459 -23.32 -18.20 3.14
N GLY A 460 -23.65 -18.08 1.85
CA GLY A 460 -23.85 -19.24 0.98
C GLY A 460 -23.92 -18.92 -0.51
N GLY A 461 -22.76 -18.88 -1.16
CA GLY A 461 -22.60 -19.25 -2.57
C GLY A 461 -23.33 -18.41 -3.64
N GLN A 462 -23.77 -17.19 -3.34
CA GLN A 462 -24.27 -16.31 -4.40
C GLN A 462 -23.12 -15.86 -5.30
N SER A 463 -23.41 -15.80 -6.62
CA SER A 463 -22.47 -15.29 -7.60
C SER A 463 -22.17 -13.82 -7.32
N TRP A 464 -20.94 -13.40 -7.60
CA TRP A 464 -20.49 -11.99 -7.54
C TRP A 464 -21.37 -11.04 -8.35
N ASP A 465 -22.16 -11.58 -9.28
CA ASP A 465 -23.01 -10.84 -10.20
C ASP A 465 -24.21 -10.13 -9.52
N ASP A 466 -24.60 -10.54 -8.31
CA ASP A 466 -25.73 -9.97 -7.53
C ASP A 466 -25.27 -9.23 -6.26
N CYS A 467 -24.13 -8.53 -6.34
CA CYS A 467 -23.61 -7.75 -5.21
C CYS A 467 -24.53 -6.55 -4.90
N SER A 468 -25.09 -6.50 -3.69
CA SER A 468 -25.91 -5.38 -3.22
C SER A 468 -25.09 -4.16 -2.75
N GLU A 469 -23.76 -4.29 -2.77
CA GLU A 469 -22.77 -3.24 -2.53
C GLU A 469 -22.99 -2.48 -1.21
N LEU A 470 -22.66 -3.13 -0.10
CA LEU A 470 -22.71 -2.53 1.23
C LEU A 470 -21.29 -2.17 1.64
N PHE A 471 -20.95 -0.88 1.69
CA PHE A 471 -19.66 -0.41 2.24
C PHE A 471 -19.84 0.30 3.59
N PRO A 472 -20.42 -0.34 4.64
CA PRO A 472 -20.36 0.15 6.00
C PRO A 472 -18.95 -0.03 6.55
N ARG A 473 -18.56 0.77 7.55
CA ARG A 473 -17.25 0.59 8.22
C ARG A 473 -17.14 -0.75 8.94
N TYR A 474 -18.23 -1.23 9.53
CA TYR A 474 -18.26 -2.48 10.28
C TYR A 474 -19.49 -3.32 9.92
N PHE A 475 -19.37 -4.64 10.07
CA PHE A 475 -20.46 -5.60 9.88
C PHE A 475 -20.77 -6.35 11.17
N ASN A 476 -22.02 -6.74 11.35
CA ASN A 476 -22.45 -7.56 12.47
C ASN A 476 -22.00 -9.00 12.22
N TYR A 477 -21.21 -9.58 13.14
CA TYR A 477 -20.66 -10.92 12.95
C TYR A 477 -21.69 -12.06 12.89
N GLU A 478 -22.89 -11.90 13.47
CA GLU A 478 -23.93 -12.95 13.45
C GLU A 478 -24.67 -12.96 12.11
N THR A 479 -25.09 -11.77 11.70
CA THR A 479 -25.98 -11.60 10.54
C THR A 479 -25.23 -11.34 9.25
N GLY A 480 -23.99 -10.85 9.33
CA GLY A 480 -23.22 -10.29 8.22
C GLY A 480 -23.80 -9.00 7.67
N GLY A 481 -24.80 -8.43 8.35
CA GLY A 481 -25.42 -7.17 7.96
C GLY A 481 -24.54 -5.96 8.32
N PRO A 482 -24.79 -4.81 7.69
CA PRO A 482 -24.08 -3.57 8.01
C PRO A 482 -24.41 -3.11 9.44
N LEU A 483 -23.40 -2.73 10.22
CA LEU A 483 -23.63 -2.01 11.48
C LEU A 483 -23.87 -0.54 11.18
N GLU A 484 -24.82 0.07 11.92
CA GLU A 484 -25.14 1.48 11.76
C GLU A 484 -23.92 2.34 12.13
N GLY A 485 -23.54 3.23 11.23
CA GLY A 485 -22.42 4.14 11.39
C GLY A 485 -22.65 5.38 10.56
N VAL A 486 -21.85 6.42 10.80
CA VAL A 486 -22.13 7.76 10.25
C VAL A 486 -21.87 7.88 8.76
N CYS A 487 -21.04 7.00 8.22
CA CYS A 487 -20.86 6.89 6.78
C CYS A 487 -21.92 6.04 6.08
N GLY A 488 -22.88 5.45 6.82
CA GLY A 488 -23.85 4.53 6.25
C GLY A 488 -23.13 3.43 5.44
N ASN A 489 -23.50 3.27 4.17
CA ASN A 489 -22.87 2.32 3.23
C ASN A 489 -21.83 2.97 2.31
N ALA A 490 -21.27 4.13 2.67
CA ALA A 490 -20.32 4.90 1.86
C ALA A 490 -18.96 5.11 2.55
N SER A 491 -18.52 4.14 3.37
CA SER A 491 -17.20 4.14 4.00
C SER A 491 -16.09 3.86 2.97
N SER A 492 -15.14 4.78 2.87
CA SER A 492 -13.94 4.61 2.06
C SER A 492 -13.04 3.50 2.59
N VAL A 493 -12.97 3.31 3.91
CA VAL A 493 -12.17 2.23 4.52
C VAL A 493 -12.63 0.86 3.98
N THR A 494 -13.94 0.61 3.96
CA THR A 494 -14.47 -0.66 3.45
C THR A 494 -14.37 -0.75 1.93
N ALA A 495 -14.60 0.35 1.20
CA ALA A 495 -14.42 0.38 -0.26
C ALA A 495 -12.97 0.08 -0.67
N ALA A 496 -11.99 0.68 0.01
CA ALA A 496 -10.57 0.42 -0.22
C ALA A 496 -10.19 -1.01 0.16
N SER A 497 -10.64 -1.50 1.32
CA SER A 497 -10.40 -2.90 1.75
C SER A 497 -10.98 -3.89 0.74
N PHE A 498 -12.21 -3.67 0.29
CA PHE A 498 -12.85 -4.48 -0.75
C PHE A 498 -12.03 -4.45 -2.05
N ALA A 499 -11.61 -3.27 -2.52
CA ALA A 499 -10.78 -3.18 -3.72
C ALA A 499 -9.50 -4.01 -3.59
N ASN A 500 -8.80 -3.91 -2.45
CA ASN A 500 -7.60 -4.69 -2.18
C ASN A 500 -7.84 -6.20 -2.04
N LEU A 501 -9.03 -6.63 -1.61
CA LEU A 501 -9.42 -8.05 -1.54
C LEU A 501 -9.77 -8.62 -2.92
N VAL A 502 -10.30 -7.79 -3.83
CA VAL A 502 -10.67 -8.20 -5.19
C VAL A 502 -9.44 -8.32 -6.09
N PHE A 503 -8.50 -7.39 -5.97
CA PHE A 503 -7.27 -7.44 -6.77
C PHE A 503 -6.38 -8.58 -6.30
N GLN A 504 -6.05 -9.48 -7.23
CA GLN A 504 -4.97 -10.45 -7.01
C GLN A 504 -3.65 -9.71 -7.03
N ASP A 505 -2.79 -10.03 -6.07
CA ASP A 505 -1.44 -9.48 -6.08
C ASP A 505 -0.69 -9.97 -7.32
N PRO A 506 -0.19 -9.07 -8.18
CA PRO A 506 0.77 -9.47 -9.19
C PRO A 506 2.00 -10.08 -8.51
N VAL A 507 2.68 -10.96 -9.23
CA VAL A 507 3.96 -11.50 -8.79
C VAL A 507 4.93 -10.34 -8.62
N LEU A 508 5.20 -9.97 -7.36
CA LEU A 508 6.12 -8.89 -7.01
C LEU A 508 7.50 -9.25 -7.58
N SER A 509 7.88 -8.55 -8.64
CA SER A 509 9.14 -8.77 -9.31
C SER A 509 9.69 -7.44 -9.79
N PHE A 510 10.90 -7.16 -9.34
CA PHE A 510 11.71 -6.08 -9.89
C PHE A 510 12.66 -6.73 -10.88
N SER A 511 12.44 -6.51 -12.16
CA SER A 511 13.49 -6.77 -13.14
C SER A 511 14.37 -5.54 -13.15
N SER A 512 15.57 -5.62 -12.56
CA SER A 512 16.63 -4.67 -12.88
C SER A 512 16.75 -4.68 -14.40
N ALA A 513 16.22 -3.64 -15.06
CA ALA A 513 16.51 -3.41 -16.46
C ALA A 513 18.04 -3.52 -16.56
N PRO A 514 18.58 -4.45 -17.37
CA PRO A 514 20.02 -4.67 -17.41
C PRO A 514 20.63 -3.29 -17.58
N PRO A 515 21.58 -2.88 -16.72
CA PRO A 515 22.06 -1.51 -16.70
C PRO A 515 22.60 -1.21 -18.10
N LEU A 516 21.75 -0.57 -18.91
CA LEU A 516 22.10 -0.08 -20.22
C LEU A 516 22.93 1.14 -19.91
N ASN A 517 24.20 0.90 -19.58
CA ASN A 517 25.18 1.94 -19.48
C ASN A 517 25.02 2.75 -20.76
N THR A 518 24.68 4.02 -20.63
CA THR A 518 24.49 4.91 -21.78
C THR A 518 25.71 4.88 -22.69
N THR A 519 26.90 4.59 -22.14
CA THR A 519 28.12 4.29 -22.89
C THR A 519 27.98 3.05 -23.78
N TRP A 520 27.45 1.93 -23.28
CA TRP A 520 27.23 0.72 -24.07
C TRP A 520 26.16 0.90 -25.13
N VAL A 521 25.06 1.59 -24.82
CA VAL A 521 24.04 1.93 -25.82
C VAL A 521 24.64 2.82 -26.91
N LEU A 522 25.43 3.82 -26.52
CA LEU A 522 26.10 4.71 -27.47
C LEU A 522 27.17 3.99 -28.28
N VAL A 523 27.91 3.05 -27.69
CA VAL A 523 28.83 2.15 -28.40
C VAL A 523 28.08 1.27 -29.39
N ILE A 524 26.93 0.71 -29.01
CA ILE A 524 26.09 -0.10 -29.91
C ILE A 524 25.61 0.76 -31.08
N ILE A 525 25.02 1.93 -30.82
CA ILE A 525 24.57 2.88 -31.85
C ILE A 525 25.72 3.28 -32.78
N VAL A 526 26.89 3.61 -32.23
CA VAL A 526 28.08 3.97 -33.03
C VAL A 526 28.57 2.78 -33.86
N SER A 527 28.60 1.58 -33.27
CA SER A 527 29.02 0.37 -33.98
C SER A 527 28.06 0.01 -35.12
N GLU A 528 26.75 0.18 -34.90
CA GLU A 528 25.73 -0.06 -35.91
C GLU A 528 25.82 0.97 -37.04
N LEU A 529 26.06 2.25 -36.72
CA LEU A 529 26.35 3.30 -37.70
C LEU A 529 27.61 3.00 -38.53
N VAL A 530 28.67 2.49 -37.90
CA VAL A 530 29.91 2.10 -38.61
C VAL A 530 29.66 0.93 -39.55
N VAL A 531 28.93 -0.10 -39.10
CA VAL A 531 28.57 -1.26 -39.93
C VAL A 531 27.71 -0.82 -41.12
N ALA A 532 26.68 -0.01 -40.88
CA ALA A 532 25.82 0.55 -41.93
C ALA A 532 26.63 1.38 -42.94
N PHE A 533 27.58 2.19 -42.46
CA PHE A 533 28.47 2.98 -43.31
C PHE A 533 29.40 2.09 -44.16
N LEU A 534 30.00 1.05 -43.58
CA LEU A 534 30.86 0.11 -44.30
C LEU A 534 30.09 -0.65 -45.38
N ILE A 535 28.87 -1.11 -45.08
CA ILE A 535 27.98 -1.73 -46.07
C ILE A 535 27.68 -0.73 -47.21
N GLY A 536 27.39 0.53 -46.87
CA GLY A 536 27.19 1.60 -47.85
C GLY A 536 28.41 1.81 -48.76
N ILE A 537 29.63 1.84 -48.20
CA ILE A 537 30.87 1.92 -48.97
C ILE A 537 31.04 0.71 -49.89
N LEU A 538 30.84 -0.51 -49.36
CA LEU A 538 30.98 -1.74 -50.15
C LEU A 538 30.01 -1.77 -51.33
N CYS A 539 28.74 -1.41 -51.11
CA CYS A 539 27.73 -1.28 -52.17
C CYS A 539 28.13 -0.22 -53.21
N THR A 540 28.70 0.90 -52.78
CA THR A 540 29.17 1.98 -53.67
C THR A 540 30.36 1.52 -54.51
N VAL A 541 31.37 0.91 -53.88
CA VAL A 541 32.55 0.37 -54.58
C VAL A 541 32.14 -0.72 -55.56
N PHE A 542 31.26 -1.64 -55.14
CA PHE A 542 30.73 -2.68 -56.03
C PHE A 542 30.03 -2.06 -57.25
N SER A 543 29.15 -1.08 -57.05
CA SER A 543 28.44 -0.37 -58.12
C SER A 543 29.41 0.32 -59.08
N VAL A 544 30.44 1.02 -58.57
CA VAL A 544 31.47 1.68 -59.40
C VAL A 544 32.29 0.65 -60.18
N THR A 545 32.63 -0.47 -59.56
CA THR A 545 33.43 -1.52 -60.19
C THR A 545 32.63 -2.21 -61.30
N LEU A 546 31.35 -2.47 -61.06
CA LEU A 546 30.40 -2.98 -62.06
C LEU A 546 30.28 -2.01 -63.24
N PHE A 547 30.10 -0.71 -62.96
CA PHE A 547 30.05 0.33 -64.00
C PHE A 547 31.35 0.43 -64.80
N LYS A 548 32.51 0.33 -64.15
CA LYS A 548 33.81 0.31 -64.85
C LYS A 548 33.95 -0.92 -65.74
N LYS A 549 33.53 -2.09 -65.26
CA LYS A 549 33.57 -3.34 -66.04
C LYS A 549 32.64 -3.25 -67.25
N LEU A 550 31.38 -2.86 -67.05
CA LEU A 550 30.41 -2.62 -68.12
C LEU A 550 30.87 -1.57 -69.14
N ARG A 551 31.59 -0.53 -68.69
CA ARG A 551 32.15 0.49 -69.59
C ARG A 551 33.35 -0.03 -70.38
N LYS A 552 34.16 -0.91 -69.80
CA LYS A 552 35.31 -1.53 -70.47
C LYS A 552 34.85 -2.57 -71.50
N ASP A 553 33.81 -3.33 -71.17
CA ASP A 553 33.21 -4.31 -72.08
C ASP A 553 32.48 -3.61 -73.26
N LYS A 554 32.01 -2.36 -73.09
CA LYS A 554 31.49 -1.54 -74.21
C LYS A 554 32.55 -1.01 -75.18
N VAL A 555 33.85 -1.12 -74.87
CA VAL A 555 34.93 -0.61 -75.73
C VAL A 555 35.53 -1.70 -76.63
N ASP A 556 35.29 -2.98 -76.34
CA ASP A 556 35.77 -4.11 -77.16
C ASP A 556 34.66 -4.88 -77.90
N VAL A 557 33.40 -4.48 -77.78
CA VAL A 557 32.29 -5.14 -78.48
C VAL A 557 31.88 -4.31 -79.69
N ASN A 558 32.60 -4.55 -80.79
CA ASN A 558 32.14 -4.30 -82.15
C ASN A 558 31.55 -5.60 -82.77
N ASP A 559 31.00 -6.48 -81.92
CA ASP A 559 30.45 -7.78 -82.31
C ASP A 559 29.01 -7.90 -81.77
N ASP A 560 28.05 -7.75 -82.67
CA ASP A 560 26.60 -7.70 -82.41
C ASP A 560 25.98 -9.01 -81.89
N ASN A 561 26.79 -10.00 -81.46
CA ASN A 561 26.32 -11.37 -81.19
C ASN A 561 26.40 -11.84 -79.72
N VAL A 562 26.82 -10.98 -78.77
CA VAL A 562 27.06 -11.43 -77.38
C VAL A 562 25.77 -11.62 -76.57
N PHE A 563 24.71 -10.84 -76.83
CA PHE A 563 23.45 -10.96 -76.08
C PHE A 563 22.59 -12.16 -76.50
N GLU A 564 22.81 -12.73 -77.70
CA GLU A 564 22.11 -13.94 -78.14
C GLU A 564 22.67 -15.22 -77.51
N ASN A 565 23.99 -15.29 -77.25
CA ASN A 565 24.60 -16.48 -76.63
C ASN A 565 24.36 -16.57 -75.12
N ILE A 566 24.36 -15.46 -74.39
CA ILE A 566 24.10 -15.48 -72.93
C ILE A 566 22.64 -15.86 -72.62
N ARG A 567 21.70 -15.50 -73.50
CA ARG A 567 20.30 -15.89 -73.37
C ARG A 567 20.10 -17.39 -73.55
N ASN A 568 20.88 -18.04 -74.43
CA ASN A 568 20.75 -19.47 -74.69
C ASN A 568 21.45 -20.34 -73.63
N GLU A 569 22.61 -19.91 -73.09
CA GLU A 569 23.30 -20.66 -72.02
C GLU A 569 22.58 -20.62 -70.66
N GLN A 570 21.91 -19.52 -70.30
CA GLN A 570 21.14 -19.47 -69.04
C GLN A 570 19.82 -20.26 -69.11
N LEU A 571 19.22 -20.41 -70.29
CA LEU A 571 18.02 -21.24 -70.47
C LEU A 571 18.33 -22.74 -70.40
N GLU A 572 19.57 -23.14 -70.74
CA GLU A 572 20.01 -24.54 -70.66
C GLU A 572 20.43 -24.95 -69.24
N GLN A 573 21.05 -24.04 -68.46
CA GLN A 573 21.42 -24.32 -67.06
C GLN A 573 20.24 -24.36 -66.08
N LEU A 574 19.10 -23.73 -66.41
CA LEU A 574 17.90 -23.74 -65.58
C LEU A 574 16.99 -24.97 -65.82
N GLY A 575 17.34 -25.86 -66.74
CA GLY A 575 16.59 -27.11 -66.96
C GLY A 575 15.14 -26.91 -67.41
N LEU A 576 14.82 -25.77 -68.03
CA LEU A 576 13.46 -25.40 -68.45
C LEU A 576 13.20 -25.63 -69.94
N VAL A 577 13.81 -26.67 -70.53
CA VAL A 577 13.45 -27.15 -71.87
C VAL A 577 12.68 -28.45 -71.73
N GLY A 578 11.36 -28.33 -71.60
CA GLY A 578 10.46 -29.48 -71.61
C GLY A 578 9.16 -29.25 -70.85
N TRP A 579 8.37 -28.23 -71.22
CA TRP A 579 6.96 -28.17 -70.84
C TRP A 579 6.18 -27.48 -71.97
N GLU A 580 5.82 -28.25 -73.00
CA GLU A 580 4.67 -27.93 -73.83
C GLU A 580 3.42 -28.31 -73.04
N GLY A 581 2.79 -27.29 -72.44
CA GLY A 581 1.54 -27.41 -71.70
C GLY A 581 0.59 -26.31 -72.16
N ASN A 582 -0.49 -26.74 -72.77
CA ASN A 582 -1.63 -25.96 -73.25
C ASN A 582 -2.42 -25.34 -72.08
N GLU A 583 -3.35 -24.43 -72.41
CA GLU A 583 -4.22 -23.61 -71.51
C GLU A 583 -3.58 -22.29 -71.06
N GLY A 584 -4.19 -21.11 -71.21
CA GLY A 584 -5.59 -20.78 -71.44
C GLY A 584 -6.01 -19.73 -70.42
N GLU A 585 -6.09 -18.47 -70.88
CA GLU A 585 -6.88 -17.35 -70.32
C GLU A 585 -6.69 -16.86 -68.87
N ARG A 586 -6.78 -15.52 -68.76
CA ARG A 586 -7.04 -14.69 -67.58
C ARG A 586 -5.89 -14.52 -66.57
N LEU A 587 -5.27 -13.35 -66.62
CA LEU A 587 -5.52 -12.26 -65.66
C LEU A 587 -4.71 -11.02 -66.11
N GLY A 588 -5.42 -10.05 -66.67
CA GLY A 588 -5.00 -8.65 -66.63
C GLY A 588 -5.50 -8.03 -65.33
N GLU A 589 -4.87 -6.91 -64.95
CA GLU A 589 -5.04 -6.14 -63.70
C GLU A 589 -4.22 -6.65 -62.51
N GLU A 590 -2.96 -6.18 -62.42
CA GLU A 590 -2.32 -5.62 -61.21
C GLU A 590 -0.81 -5.44 -61.46
N VAL A 591 -0.42 -4.46 -62.29
CA VAL A 591 0.96 -3.92 -62.28
C VAL A 591 0.90 -2.42 -62.58
N GLU A 592 0.35 -1.64 -61.66
CA GLU A 592 0.50 -0.18 -61.68
C GLU A 592 0.71 0.40 -60.28
N GLN A 593 1.36 -0.35 -59.38
CA GLN A 593 1.61 0.11 -58.00
C GLN A 593 3.04 -0.08 -57.48
N GLU A 594 4.04 -0.25 -58.35
CA GLU A 594 5.47 -0.20 -57.95
C GLU A 594 6.16 1.13 -58.29
N GLY A 595 5.48 2.06 -58.97
CA GLY A 595 6.02 3.38 -59.32
C GLY A 595 6.08 4.41 -58.17
N SER A 596 5.45 4.12 -57.03
CA SER A 596 5.32 5.04 -55.88
C SER A 596 6.53 5.03 -54.94
N SER A 597 7.15 3.86 -54.72
CA SER A 597 8.26 3.68 -53.78
C SER A 597 9.53 4.46 -54.20
N TRP A 598 9.77 4.57 -55.50
CA TRP A 598 10.96 5.27 -56.03
C TRP A 598 10.91 6.80 -55.88
N ASN A 599 9.72 7.39 -55.77
CA ASN A 599 9.58 8.84 -55.57
C ASN A 599 9.73 9.24 -54.10
N ALA A 600 9.38 8.36 -53.15
CA ALA A 600 9.62 8.59 -51.73
C ALA A 600 11.14 8.60 -51.40
N ILE A 601 11.90 7.68 -52.00
CA ILE A 601 13.36 7.61 -51.84
C ILE A 601 14.05 8.84 -52.46
N LYS A 602 13.57 9.31 -53.63
CA LYS A 602 14.08 10.55 -54.24
C LYS A 602 13.79 11.81 -53.42
N SER A 603 12.68 11.83 -52.68
CA SER A 603 12.32 12.96 -51.82
C SER A 603 13.16 12.99 -50.54
N PHE A 604 13.46 11.82 -49.95
CA PHE A 604 14.27 11.71 -48.74
C PHE A 604 15.74 12.12 -48.98
N VAL A 605 16.31 11.77 -50.14
CA VAL A 605 17.68 12.17 -50.51
C VAL A 605 17.80 13.67 -50.80
N LYS A 606 16.70 14.35 -51.14
CA LYS A 606 16.68 15.80 -51.42
C LYS A 606 16.60 16.70 -50.18
N VAL A 607 16.37 16.11 -48.99
CA VAL A 607 16.28 16.85 -47.72
C VAL A 607 17.59 16.76 -46.92
N LEU A 608 18.49 15.83 -47.30
CA LEU A 608 19.78 15.59 -46.64
C LEU A 608 20.98 16.24 -47.36
N TRP A 609 20.72 17.02 -48.40
CA TRP A 609 21.66 17.93 -49.08
C TRP A 609 21.01 19.30 -49.17
#